data_AF-A0A533I6H9-F1
#
_entry.id   AF-A0A533I6H9-F1
#
_cell.length_a   1.000
_cell.length_b   1.000
_cell.length_c   1.000
_cell.angle_alpha   90.00
_cell.angle_beta   90.00
_cell.angle_gamma   90.00
#
_symmetry.space_group_name_H-M   'P 1'
#
loop_
_entity.id
_entity.type
_entity.pdbx_description
1 polymer ?
#
loop_
_entity_poly.entity_id
_entity_poly.type
_entity_poly.pdbx_seq_one_letter_code
_entity_poly.pdbx_strand_id
1 'polypeptide(L)'
;MTCLPAALLAGALVLPDSGLADDWAYDPAILDDCLSREAVAEACIGLAAQACLTAEDAADYGPAVAICSSRETAQWDRMIAAADDALATEAANLDDMLPDAGNAERLAAMRSEWAQFRTAARSHEEGRWAGGSGEAPEAVRRDLHLTAVYAIWLMRGAGQLEGVQ
;
A
#
# COMPACT_ATOMS: atom_id res chain seq x y z
N MET A 1 35.49 49.46 20.74
CA MET A 1 34.61 48.28 20.69
C MET A 1 33.35 48.68 19.93
N THR A 2 33.37 48.52 18.61
CA THR A 2 32.27 48.84 17.70
C THR A 2 31.60 47.55 17.24
N CYS A 3 30.28 47.51 17.35
CA CYS A 3 29.41 46.42 16.92
C CYS A 3 29.33 46.34 15.38
N LEU A 4 29.30 45.12 14.83
CA LEU A 4 28.78 44.82 13.49
C LEU A 4 27.61 43.84 13.64
N PRO A 5 26.44 44.09 13.03
CA PRO A 5 25.37 43.10 13.00
C PRO A 5 25.60 42.14 11.83
N ALA A 6 25.68 40.84 12.12
CA ALA A 6 25.64 39.80 11.09
C ALA A 6 24.19 39.64 10.62
N ALA A 7 23.90 40.12 9.41
CA ALA A 7 22.66 39.83 8.71
C ALA A 7 22.70 38.38 8.19
N LEU A 8 21.91 37.49 8.80
CA LEU A 8 21.66 36.14 8.30
C LEU A 8 20.68 36.22 7.12
N LEU A 9 21.20 36.05 5.91
CA LEU A 9 20.42 35.82 4.69
C LEU A 9 19.85 34.39 4.74
N ALA A 10 18.54 34.29 4.99
CA ALA A 10 17.79 33.05 4.80
C ALA A 10 17.55 32.81 3.30
N GLY A 11 18.45 32.06 2.66
CA GLY A 11 18.23 31.54 1.32
C GLY A 11 17.24 30.38 1.37
N ALA A 12 16.02 30.59 0.88
CA ALA A 12 15.07 29.51 0.63
C ALA A 12 15.64 28.62 -0.47
N LEU A 13 16.15 27.44 -0.11
CA LEU A 13 16.37 26.37 -1.07
C LEU A 13 15.00 25.92 -1.58
N VAL A 14 14.63 26.39 -2.78
CA VAL A 14 13.63 25.71 -3.60
C VAL A 14 14.33 24.46 -4.12
N LEU A 15 14.14 23.34 -3.42
CA LEU A 15 14.48 22.04 -3.96
C LEU A 15 13.58 21.84 -5.20
N PRO A 16 14.13 21.56 -6.39
CA PRO A 16 13.32 21.16 -7.51
C PRO A 16 12.55 19.90 -7.09
N ASP A 17 11.23 19.98 -7.15
CA ASP A 17 10.35 18.83 -7.08
C ASP A 17 10.86 17.86 -8.15
N SER A 18 11.44 16.76 -7.71
CA SER A 18 11.92 15.73 -8.61
C SER A 18 10.68 14.97 -9.06
N GLY A 19 9.87 15.63 -9.88
CA GLY A 19 8.74 15.08 -10.59
C GLY A 19 9.23 14.05 -11.60
N LEU A 20 9.76 12.93 -11.11
CA LEU A 20 9.75 11.66 -11.82
C LEU A 20 8.36 11.06 -11.57
N ALA A 21 7.33 11.77 -12.03
CA ALA A 21 6.17 11.09 -12.54
C ALA A 21 6.64 10.48 -13.87
N ASP A 22 7.36 9.34 -13.79
CA ASP A 22 7.57 8.53 -14.99
C ASP A 22 6.17 8.23 -15.53
N ASP A 23 5.90 8.61 -16.77
CA ASP A 23 4.56 8.67 -17.37
C ASP A 23 4.00 7.28 -17.71
N TRP A 24 4.08 6.33 -16.77
CA TRP A 24 3.58 4.97 -16.95
C TRP A 24 2.04 4.99 -16.96
N ALA A 25 1.45 4.26 -17.91
CA ALA A 25 0.01 4.13 -18.13
C ALA A 25 -0.75 3.33 -17.05
N TYR A 26 -0.40 3.53 -15.77
CA TYR A 26 -1.16 2.99 -14.64
C TYR A 26 -2.47 3.76 -14.48
N ASP A 27 -3.59 3.07 -14.65
CA ASP A 27 -4.93 3.61 -14.43
C ASP A 27 -5.54 3.02 -13.14
N PRO A 28 -5.71 3.82 -12.07
CA PRO A 28 -6.32 3.36 -10.83
C PRO A 28 -7.78 2.93 -11.00
N ALA A 29 -8.48 3.44 -12.02
CA ALA A 29 -9.87 3.12 -12.26
C ALA A 29 -10.07 1.65 -12.60
N ILE A 30 -9.06 0.96 -13.13
CA ILE A 30 -9.14 -0.49 -13.44
C ILE A 30 -9.36 -1.30 -12.16
N LEU A 31 -8.63 -0.99 -11.09
CA LEU A 31 -8.79 -1.67 -9.81
C LEU A 31 -10.13 -1.30 -9.16
N ASP A 32 -10.50 -0.02 -9.16
CA ASP A 32 -11.76 0.46 -8.58
C ASP A 32 -12.98 -0.16 -9.30
N ASP A 33 -12.95 -0.20 -10.63
CA ASP A 33 -13.99 -0.85 -11.45
C ASP A 33 -14.07 -2.36 -11.15
N CYS A 34 -12.94 -3.04 -11.02
CA CYS A 34 -12.89 -4.46 -10.70
C CYS A 34 -13.56 -4.73 -9.34
N LEU A 35 -13.16 -3.99 -8.30
CA LEU A 35 -13.74 -4.14 -6.96
C LEU A 35 -15.24 -3.86 -6.91
N SER A 36 -15.74 -3.00 -7.80
CA SER A 36 -17.17 -2.68 -7.88
C SER A 36 -18.03 -3.75 -8.59
N ARG A 37 -17.40 -4.66 -9.35
CA ARG A 37 -18.10 -5.63 -10.22
C ARG A 37 -17.84 -7.08 -9.84
N GLU A 38 -16.64 -7.38 -9.39
CA GLU A 38 -16.23 -8.75 -9.11
C GLU A 38 -16.88 -9.26 -7.83
N ALA A 39 -17.37 -10.49 -7.90
CA ALA A 39 -17.91 -11.18 -6.73
C ALA A 39 -16.81 -11.70 -5.81
N VAL A 40 -15.54 -11.67 -6.22
CA VAL A 40 -14.39 -12.12 -5.41
C VAL A 40 -13.31 -11.05 -5.51
N ALA A 41 -13.11 -10.27 -4.44
CA ALA A 41 -12.20 -9.12 -4.44
C ALA A 41 -10.75 -9.52 -4.75
N GLU A 42 -10.33 -10.73 -4.34
CA GLU A 42 -8.98 -11.26 -4.59
C GLU A 42 -8.68 -11.44 -6.09
N ALA A 43 -9.70 -11.54 -6.95
CA ALA A 43 -9.51 -11.61 -8.40
C ALA A 43 -8.98 -10.29 -8.99
N CYS A 44 -9.10 -9.18 -8.26
CA CYS A 44 -8.64 -7.86 -8.71
C CYS A 44 -7.15 -7.61 -8.45
N ILE A 45 -6.49 -8.46 -7.65
CA ILE A 45 -5.08 -8.29 -7.28
C ILE A 45 -4.20 -8.42 -8.52
N GLY A 46 -3.44 -7.36 -8.84
CA GLY A 46 -2.52 -7.28 -9.97
C GLY A 46 -3.16 -6.88 -11.29
N LEU A 47 -4.47 -6.65 -11.35
CA LEU A 47 -5.16 -6.38 -12.61
C LEU A 47 -4.72 -5.04 -13.21
N ALA A 48 -4.62 -3.98 -12.40
CA ALA A 48 -4.21 -2.66 -12.87
C ALA A 48 -2.71 -2.63 -13.22
N ALA A 49 -1.87 -3.32 -12.44
CA ALA A 49 -0.46 -3.50 -12.73
C ALA A 49 -0.25 -4.26 -14.06
N GLN A 50 -1.02 -5.32 -14.31
CA GLN A 50 -0.95 -6.07 -15.56
C GLN A 50 -1.40 -5.25 -16.77
N ALA A 51 -2.45 -4.42 -16.61
CA ALA A 51 -2.89 -3.52 -17.66
C ALA A 51 -1.82 -2.46 -17.98
N CYS A 52 -1.20 -1.88 -16.95
CA CYS A 52 -0.05 -0.97 -17.07
C CYS A 52 1.09 -1.62 -17.86
N LEU A 53 1.48 -2.85 -17.51
CA LEU A 53 2.54 -3.59 -18.22
C LEU A 53 2.21 -3.85 -19.70
N THR A 54 0.94 -4.12 -19.99
CA THR A 54 0.46 -4.41 -21.35
C THR A 54 0.44 -3.15 -22.21
N ALA A 55 0.02 -2.01 -21.64
CA ALA A 55 -0.02 -0.73 -22.34
C ALA A 55 1.37 -0.24 -22.76
N GLU A 56 2.41 -0.65 -22.04
CA GLU A 56 3.80 -0.24 -22.25
C GLU A 56 4.61 -1.24 -23.10
N ASP A 57 3.97 -2.33 -23.58
CA ASP A 57 4.64 -3.46 -24.25
C ASP A 57 5.86 -4.00 -23.45
N ALA A 58 5.79 -3.96 -22.12
CA ALA A 58 6.95 -4.11 -21.22
C ALA A 58 6.79 -5.23 -20.17
N ALA A 59 5.97 -6.25 -20.45
CA ALA A 59 5.62 -7.30 -19.49
C ALA A 59 6.81 -8.01 -18.81
N ASP A 60 7.92 -8.19 -19.53
CA ASP A 60 9.12 -8.89 -19.01
C ASP A 60 10.27 -7.92 -18.65
N TYR A 61 10.04 -6.61 -18.74
CA TYR A 61 11.04 -5.62 -18.36
C TYR A 61 11.00 -5.40 -16.85
N GLY A 62 12.00 -5.91 -16.14
CA GLY A 62 12.06 -5.87 -14.66
C GLY A 62 11.71 -4.50 -14.03
N PRO A 63 12.24 -3.37 -14.54
CA PRO A 63 11.84 -2.04 -14.07
C PRO A 63 10.36 -1.70 -14.30
N ALA A 64 9.76 -2.14 -15.41
CA ALA A 64 8.33 -1.98 -15.65
C ALA A 64 7.49 -2.71 -14.61
N VAL A 65 7.85 -3.96 -14.34
CA VAL A 65 7.19 -4.81 -13.34
C VAL A 65 7.25 -4.14 -11.97
N ALA A 66 8.41 -3.61 -11.59
CA ALA A 66 8.58 -2.87 -10.35
C ALA A 66 7.66 -1.64 -10.28
N ILE A 67 7.62 -0.81 -11.32
CA ILE A 67 6.86 0.45 -11.32
C ILE A 67 5.35 0.19 -11.31
N CYS A 68 4.82 -0.60 -12.26
CA CYS A 68 3.39 -0.87 -12.37
C CYS A 68 2.84 -1.54 -11.10
N SER A 69 3.56 -2.53 -10.56
CA SER A 69 3.13 -3.23 -9.35
C SER A 69 3.25 -2.36 -8.08
N SER A 70 4.25 -1.48 -8.01
CA SER A 70 4.37 -0.55 -6.87
C SER A 70 3.24 0.48 -6.86
N ARG A 71 2.75 0.90 -8.04
CA ARG A 71 1.60 1.81 -8.14
C ARG A 71 0.31 1.16 -7.66
N GLU A 72 0.09 -0.09 -8.03
CA GLU A 72 -1.06 -0.84 -7.51
C GLU A 72 -0.93 -1.09 -6.01
N THR A 73 0.25 -1.50 -5.53
CA THR A 73 0.54 -1.62 -4.09
C THR A 73 0.19 -0.32 -3.34
N ALA A 74 0.56 0.84 -3.88
CA ALA A 74 0.25 2.13 -3.29
C ALA A 74 -1.26 2.45 -3.28
N GLN A 75 -2.04 1.94 -4.23
CA GLN A 75 -3.51 2.05 -4.19
C GLN A 75 -4.10 1.18 -3.09
N TRP A 76 -3.64 -0.06 -2.97
CA TRP A 76 -4.02 -0.94 -1.86
C TRP A 76 -3.65 -0.36 -0.49
N ASP A 77 -2.47 0.28 -0.35
CA ASP A 77 -2.09 0.98 0.88
C ASP A 77 -3.04 2.14 1.25
N ARG A 78 -3.57 2.87 0.25
CA ARG A 78 -4.60 3.90 0.50
C ARG A 78 -5.90 3.28 0.99
N MET A 79 -6.28 2.13 0.45
CA MET A 79 -7.47 1.39 0.89
C MET A 79 -7.31 0.85 2.31
N ILE A 80 -6.12 0.35 2.68
CA ILE A 80 -5.79 -0.02 4.05
C ILE A 80 -6.03 1.16 5.00
N ALA A 81 -5.48 2.34 4.68
CA ALA A 81 -5.62 3.51 5.54
C ALA A 81 -7.09 3.91 5.73
N ALA A 82 -7.88 3.90 4.65
CA ALA A 82 -9.30 4.24 4.72
C ALA A 82 -10.13 3.21 5.52
N ALA A 83 -9.85 1.92 5.36
CA ALA A 83 -10.52 0.86 6.11
C ALA A 83 -10.11 0.86 7.60
N ASP A 84 -8.83 1.10 7.88
CA ASP A 84 -8.31 1.25 9.25
C ASP A 84 -9.00 2.40 9.99
N ASP A 85 -9.17 3.56 9.35
CA ASP A 85 -9.84 4.71 9.96
C ASP A 85 -11.31 4.40 10.30
N ALA A 86 -12.00 3.68 9.42
CA ALA A 86 -13.37 3.22 9.66
C ALA A 86 -13.44 2.24 10.84
N LEU A 87 -12.58 1.23 10.86
CA LEU A 87 -12.50 0.23 11.94
C LEU A 87 -12.10 0.85 13.28
N ALA A 88 -11.18 1.82 13.27
CA ALA A 88 -10.77 2.52 14.48
C ALA A 88 -11.93 3.33 15.08
N THR A 89 -12.73 3.99 14.23
CA THR A 89 -13.93 4.71 14.66
C THR A 89 -14.96 3.76 15.27
N GLU A 90 -15.21 2.62 14.61
CA GLU A 90 -16.12 1.59 15.13
C GLU A 90 -15.64 1.01 16.45
N ALA A 91 -14.36 0.65 16.55
CA ALA A 91 -13.76 0.10 17.76
C ALA A 91 -13.86 1.07 18.94
N ALA A 92 -13.63 2.36 18.72
CA ALA A 92 -13.79 3.39 19.75
C ALA A 92 -15.25 3.50 20.23
N ASN A 93 -16.22 3.49 19.31
CA ASN A 93 -17.65 3.52 19.67
C ASN A 93 -18.06 2.28 20.48
N LEU A 94 -17.53 1.10 20.13
CA LEU A 94 -17.80 -0.13 20.87
C LEU A 94 -17.19 -0.09 22.28
N ASP A 95 -16.00 0.47 22.42
CA ASP A 95 -15.35 0.63 23.73
C ASP A 95 -16.08 1.69 24.59
N ASP A 96 -16.66 2.74 24.01
CA ASP A 96 -17.53 3.67 24.75
C ASP A 96 -18.80 2.99 25.29
N MET A 97 -19.34 2.01 24.54
CA MET A 97 -20.52 1.24 24.95
C MET A 97 -20.18 0.12 25.94
N LEU A 98 -19.01 -0.50 25.79
CA LEU A 98 -18.51 -1.62 26.58
C LEU A 98 -17.03 -1.39 26.93
N PRO A 99 -16.73 -0.60 27.97
CA PRO A 99 -15.35 -0.18 28.27
C PRO A 99 -14.35 -1.31 28.48
N ASP A 100 -14.81 -2.48 28.92
CA ASP A 100 -13.96 -3.64 29.18
C ASP A 100 -13.72 -4.53 27.94
N ALA A 101 -14.28 -4.19 26.77
CA ALA A 101 -14.13 -4.99 25.55
C ALA A 101 -12.73 -4.84 24.90
N GLY A 102 -12.17 -3.62 24.92
CA GLY A 102 -10.82 -3.32 24.44
C GLY A 102 -10.65 -3.52 22.93
N ASN A 103 -11.66 -3.17 22.14
CA ASN A 103 -11.66 -3.32 20.68
C ASN A 103 -10.56 -2.49 20.03
N ALA A 104 -10.35 -1.24 20.46
CA ALA A 104 -9.33 -0.36 19.88
C ALA A 104 -7.92 -0.90 20.14
N GLU A 105 -7.67 -1.44 21.34
CA GLU A 105 -6.39 -2.08 21.68
C GLU A 105 -6.17 -3.35 20.85
N ARG A 106 -7.19 -4.20 20.69
CA ARG A 106 -7.11 -5.42 19.88
C ARG A 106 -6.84 -5.10 18.40
N LEU A 107 -7.49 -4.07 17.84
CA LEU A 107 -7.23 -3.61 16.48
C LEU A 107 -5.79 -3.14 16.34
N ALA A 108 -5.28 -2.30 17.25
CA ALA A 108 -3.89 -1.86 17.25
C ALA A 108 -2.90 -3.03 17.35
N ALA A 109 -3.16 -3.99 18.23
CA ALA A 109 -2.34 -5.19 18.39
C ALA A 109 -2.30 -6.02 17.10
N MET A 110 -3.46 -6.28 16.48
CA MET A 110 -3.53 -7.01 15.22
C MET A 110 -2.72 -6.34 14.10
N ARG A 111 -2.77 -5.00 14.00
CA ARG A 111 -2.00 -4.25 12.99
C ARG A 111 -0.50 -4.37 13.22
N SER A 112 -0.08 -4.33 14.48
CA SER A 112 1.33 -4.56 14.87
C SER A 112 1.79 -5.97 14.47
N GLU A 113 0.98 -6.99 14.75
CA GLU A 113 1.28 -8.38 14.35
C GLU A 113 1.34 -8.55 12.83
N TRP A 114 0.45 -7.89 12.08
CA TRP A 114 0.51 -7.89 10.61
C TRP A 114 1.81 -7.27 10.09
N ALA A 115 2.24 -6.13 10.62
CA ALA A 115 3.49 -5.49 10.20
C ALA A 115 4.72 -6.37 10.46
N GLN A 116 4.73 -7.08 11.59
CA GLN A 116 5.77 -8.07 11.92
C GLN A 116 5.75 -9.25 10.95
N PHE A 117 4.57 -9.82 10.69
CA PHE A 117 4.42 -10.90 9.70
C PHE A 117 4.92 -10.48 8.32
N ARG A 118 4.49 -9.31 7.82
CA ARG A 118 4.93 -8.80 6.52
C ARG A 118 6.45 -8.68 6.46
N THR A 119 7.08 -8.13 7.50
CA THR A 119 8.55 -8.01 7.60
C THR A 119 9.24 -9.39 7.56
N ALA A 120 8.73 -10.36 8.33
CA ALA A 120 9.26 -11.72 8.35
C ALA A 120 9.10 -12.43 7.00
N ALA A 121 7.97 -12.23 6.32
CA ALA A 121 7.72 -12.76 4.99
C ALA A 121 8.72 -12.21 3.96
N ARG A 122 9.05 -10.90 4.01
CA ARG A 122 10.09 -10.32 3.14
C ARG A 122 11.44 -10.98 3.34
N SER A 123 11.86 -11.10 4.59
CA SER A 123 13.14 -11.70 4.94
C SER A 123 13.23 -13.18 4.51
N HIS A 124 12.13 -13.93 4.63
CA HIS A 124 12.07 -15.32 4.16
C HIS A 124 12.26 -15.43 2.63
N GLU A 125 11.60 -14.57 1.86
CA GLU A 125 11.72 -14.57 0.40
C GLU A 125 13.09 -14.12 -0.08
N GLU A 126 13.66 -13.07 0.49
CA GLU A 126 15.04 -12.64 0.22
C GLU A 126 16.02 -13.82 0.45
N GLY A 127 15.85 -14.52 1.58
CA GLY A 127 16.63 -15.72 1.89
C GLY A 127 16.43 -16.88 0.90
N ARG A 128 15.24 -17.02 0.31
CA ARG A 128 14.93 -18.07 -0.69
C ARG A 128 15.69 -17.84 -2.00
N TRP A 129 15.89 -16.59 -2.41
CA TRP A 129 16.55 -16.26 -3.68
C TRP A 129 18.06 -16.07 -3.56
N ALA A 130 18.59 -15.86 -2.35
CA ALA A 130 20.02 -15.76 -2.07
C ALA A 130 20.78 -14.76 -2.98
N GLY A 131 20.15 -13.63 -3.36
CA GLY A 131 20.74 -12.65 -4.27
C GLY A 131 20.53 -12.93 -5.76
N GLY A 132 19.69 -13.90 -6.13
CA GLY A 132 19.44 -14.29 -7.51
C GLY A 132 18.62 -13.28 -8.32
N SER A 133 18.68 -13.36 -9.66
CA SER A 133 17.97 -12.44 -10.57
C SER A 133 16.43 -12.49 -10.47
N GLY A 134 15.86 -13.52 -9.84
CA GLY A 134 14.43 -13.63 -9.55
C GLY A 134 13.99 -12.89 -8.28
N GLU A 135 14.93 -12.44 -7.44
CA GLU A 135 14.61 -11.85 -6.14
C GLU A 135 13.77 -10.57 -6.26
N ALA A 136 14.18 -9.62 -7.11
CA ALA A 136 13.48 -8.35 -7.24
C ALA A 136 12.07 -8.47 -7.84
N PRO A 137 11.83 -9.20 -8.95
CA PRO A 137 10.49 -9.39 -9.47
C PRO A 137 9.55 -10.11 -8.50
N GLU A 138 10.04 -11.09 -7.75
CA GLU A 138 9.22 -11.77 -6.73
C GLU A 138 8.95 -10.89 -5.51
N ALA A 139 9.93 -10.10 -5.05
CA ALA A 139 9.74 -9.19 -3.94
C ALA A 139 8.59 -8.20 -4.20
N VAL A 140 8.53 -7.67 -5.42
CA VAL A 140 7.46 -6.77 -5.86
C VAL A 140 6.10 -7.48 -5.93
N ARG A 141 6.05 -8.70 -6.46
CA ARG A 141 4.82 -9.50 -6.50
C ARG A 141 4.29 -9.84 -5.11
N ARG A 142 5.19 -10.22 -4.19
CA ARG A 142 4.85 -10.45 -2.78
C ARG A 142 4.28 -9.21 -2.14
N ASP A 143 4.96 -8.07 -2.27
CA ASP A 143 4.52 -6.84 -1.62
C ASP A 143 3.14 -6.41 -2.11
N LEU A 144 2.88 -6.51 -3.41
CA LEU A 144 1.55 -6.30 -3.97
C LEU A 144 0.52 -7.26 -3.37
N HIS A 145 0.80 -8.57 -3.41
CA HIS A 145 -0.15 -9.58 -2.97
C HIS A 145 -0.48 -9.47 -1.48
N LEU A 146 0.53 -9.35 -0.62
CA LEU A 146 0.33 -9.24 0.83
C LEU A 146 -0.43 -7.98 1.20
N THR A 147 -0.08 -6.83 0.59
CA THR A 147 -0.78 -5.57 0.85
C THR A 147 -2.24 -5.65 0.40
N ALA A 148 -2.51 -6.20 -0.79
CA ALA A 148 -3.87 -6.33 -1.31
C ALA A 148 -4.75 -7.28 -0.47
N VAL A 149 -4.23 -8.44 -0.09
CA VAL A 149 -4.97 -9.39 0.79
C VAL A 149 -5.34 -8.74 2.12
N TYR A 150 -4.41 -7.99 2.72
CA TYR A 150 -4.67 -7.29 3.97
C TYR A 150 -5.66 -6.13 3.79
N ALA A 151 -5.57 -5.38 2.69
CA ALA A 151 -6.55 -4.36 2.34
C ALA A 151 -7.96 -4.98 2.24
N ILE A 152 -8.12 -6.07 1.49
CA ILE A 152 -9.39 -6.77 1.32
C ILE A 152 -9.94 -7.26 2.67
N TRP A 153 -9.08 -7.80 3.53
CA TRP A 153 -9.49 -8.24 4.86
C TRP A 153 -10.05 -7.08 5.71
N LEU A 154 -9.37 -5.93 5.74
CA LEU A 154 -9.84 -4.74 6.45
C LEU A 154 -11.11 -4.16 5.83
N MET A 155 -11.17 -4.06 4.50
CA MET A 155 -12.34 -3.54 3.79
C MET A 155 -13.58 -4.40 4.03
N ARG A 156 -13.44 -5.74 4.08
CA ARG A 156 -14.55 -6.64 4.50
C ARG A 156 -14.98 -6.35 5.94
N GLY A 157 -14.03 -6.21 6.85
CA GLY A 157 -14.31 -5.85 8.25
C GLY A 157 -15.04 -4.52 8.37
N ALA A 158 -14.65 -3.52 7.57
CA ALA A 158 -15.24 -2.19 7.53
C ALA A 158 -16.57 -2.11 6.74
N GLY A 159 -17.09 -3.22 6.20
CA GLY A 159 -18.31 -3.22 5.39
C GLY A 159 -18.17 -2.54 4.02
N GLN A 160 -16.96 -2.34 3.52
CA GLN A 160 -16.69 -1.63 2.25
C GLN A 160 -16.80 -2.54 1.01
N LEU A 161 -16.99 -3.84 1.22
CA LEU A 161 -17.13 -4.86 0.16
C LEU A 161 -18.48 -5.59 0.23
N GLU A 162 -19.53 -4.93 0.70
CA GLU A 162 -20.88 -5.54 0.79
C GLU A 162 -21.35 -6.08 -0.57
N GLY A 163 -21.66 -7.38 -0.62
CA GLY A 163 -22.07 -8.09 -1.84
C GLY A 163 -20.93 -8.74 -2.63
N VAL A 164 -19.68 -8.54 -2.22
CA VAL A 164 -18.48 -9.20 -2.75
C VAL A 164 -18.04 -10.29 -1.74
N GLN A 165 -17.91 -11.53 -2.21
CA GLN A 165 -17.49 -12.69 -1.41
C GLN A 165 -15.98 -12.69 -1.16
#